data_AF-A0A0F9THX2-F1
#
_entry.id   AF-A0A0F9THX2-F1
#
_cell.length_a   1.000
_cell.length_b   1.000
_cell.length_c   1.000
_cell.angle_alpha   90.00
_cell.angle_beta   90.00
_cell.angle_gamma   90.00
#
_symmetry.space_group_name_H-M   'P 1'
#
loop_
_entity.id
_entity.type
_entity.pdbx_description
1 polymer ?
#
loop_
_entity_poly.entity_id
_entity_poly.type
_entity_poly.pdbx_seq_one_letter_code
_entity_poly.pdbx_strand_id
1 'polypeptide(L)'
;MSTRSQIVIKGCFDDEIVFYRHCDGYPEVSMAPLQKLMDWMRRGIIRDNAEQAAGWLILIGAIEYATIPEYELEPNDKAWKRYGLIETIKDPTDWKCGAYEPATCRHGDIEFLYILDLKEKTISCYTTHFDGVGFPDKEKDKLQFVDTAENPWKGKS
;
A
#
# COMPACT_ATOMS: atom_id res chain seq x y z
N MET A 1 -19.99 3.59 8.99
CA MET A 1 -19.66 4.30 7.74
C MET A 1 -18.40 3.67 7.20
N SER A 2 -18.30 3.51 5.87
CA SER A 2 -17.06 3.02 5.25
C SER A 2 -16.07 4.16 5.20
N THR A 3 -14.95 4.04 5.91
CA THR A 3 -13.89 5.03 5.87
C THR A 3 -13.04 4.82 4.63
N ARG A 4 -12.96 5.82 3.77
CA ARG A 4 -12.23 5.81 2.51
C ARG A 4 -10.89 6.47 2.67
N SER A 5 -9.90 5.94 1.98
CA SER A 5 -8.58 6.57 1.94
C SER A 5 -7.94 6.49 0.56
N GLN A 6 -6.98 7.39 0.38
CA GLN A 6 -6.10 7.42 -0.76
C GLN A 6 -4.69 7.05 -0.32
N ILE A 7 -4.01 6.24 -1.12
CA ILE A 7 -2.59 5.93 -0.93
C ILE A 7 -1.86 6.47 -2.15
N VAL A 8 -0.84 7.28 -1.95
CA VAL A 8 0.03 7.82 -3.01
C VAL A 8 1.42 7.29 -2.79
N ILE A 9 1.92 6.53 -3.75
CA ILE A 9 3.32 6.08 -3.80
C ILE A 9 4.08 7.08 -4.65
N LYS A 10 5.08 7.75 -4.06
CA LYS A 10 6.01 8.64 -4.75
C LYS A 10 7.32 7.93 -4.98
N GLY A 11 7.60 7.60 -6.23
CA GLY A 11 8.86 6.98 -6.62
C GLY A 11 10.03 7.95 -6.58
N CYS A 12 11.22 7.43 -6.87
CA CYS A 12 12.46 8.19 -6.82
C CYS A 12 12.68 9.12 -8.02
N PHE A 13 11.85 9.02 -9.07
CA PHE A 13 11.96 9.80 -10.31
C PHE A 13 10.77 10.74 -10.52
N ASP A 14 10.19 11.24 -9.43
CA ASP A 14 8.99 12.09 -9.41
C ASP A 14 7.75 11.43 -10.06
N ASP A 15 7.77 10.10 -10.20
CA ASP A 15 6.64 9.27 -10.58
C ASP A 15 5.68 9.08 -9.40
N GLU A 16 4.38 9.23 -9.64
CA GLU A 16 3.34 8.96 -8.64
C GLU A 16 2.42 7.85 -9.13
N ILE A 17 2.17 6.87 -8.27
CA ILE A 17 1.08 5.90 -8.46
C ILE A 17 0.09 6.07 -7.33
N VAL A 18 -1.18 6.15 -7.71
CA VAL A 18 -2.27 6.44 -6.80
C VAL A 18 -3.12 5.19 -6.64
N PHE A 19 -3.52 4.94 -5.40
CA PHE A 19 -4.44 3.89 -5.01
C PHE A 19 -5.60 4.47 -4.22
N TYR A 20 -6.72 3.77 -4.28
CA TYR A 20 -7.92 4.05 -3.53
C TYR A 20 -8.30 2.84 -2.69
N ARG A 21 -8.72 3.10 -1.45
CA ARG A 21 -9.22 2.10 -0.52
C ARG A 21 -10.64 2.48 -0.12
N HIS A 22 -11.59 1.64 -0.54
CA HIS A 22 -13.04 1.91 -0.40
C HIS A 22 -13.54 1.81 1.04
N CYS A 23 -12.86 1.04 1.89
CA CYS A 23 -13.23 0.83 3.29
C CYS A 23 -12.02 0.65 4.21
N ASP A 24 -12.24 0.88 5.51
CA ASP A 24 -11.23 0.74 6.57
C ASP A 24 -9.97 1.59 6.34
N GLY A 25 -10.15 2.80 5.79
CA GLY A 25 -9.08 3.76 5.51
C GLY A 25 -8.43 4.39 6.75
N TYR A 26 -8.88 4.03 7.96
CA TYR A 26 -8.33 4.50 9.23
C TYR A 26 -6.87 4.08 9.43
N PRO A 27 -6.04 4.92 10.09
CA PRO A 27 -4.63 4.60 10.36
C PRO A 27 -4.44 3.28 11.12
N GLU A 28 -5.34 2.95 12.04
CA GLU A 28 -5.31 1.73 12.85
C GLU A 28 -5.34 0.46 12.01
N VAL A 29 -5.93 0.52 10.81
CA VAL A 29 -6.03 -0.62 9.88
C VAL A 29 -5.01 -0.50 8.76
N SER A 30 -4.96 0.66 8.09
CA SER A 30 -4.16 0.85 6.87
C SER A 30 -2.66 0.97 7.17
N MET A 31 -2.24 1.39 8.36
CA MET A 31 -0.82 1.68 8.60
C MET A 31 0.04 0.42 8.67
N ALA A 32 -0.44 -0.67 9.28
CA ALA A 32 0.32 -1.91 9.43
C ALA A 32 0.81 -2.51 8.08
N PRO A 33 -0.06 -2.70 7.05
CA PRO A 33 0.39 -3.16 5.74
C PRO A 33 1.32 -2.17 5.02
N LEU A 34 1.07 -0.86 5.14
CA LEU A 34 1.93 0.17 4.52
C LEU A 34 3.32 0.21 5.18
N GLN A 35 3.40 0.07 6.50
CA GLN A 35 4.66 -0.07 7.24
C GLN A 35 5.40 -1.34 6.84
N LYS A 36 4.69 -2.45 6.60
CA LYS A 36 5.30 -3.69 6.12
C LYS A 36 5.95 -3.52 4.75
N LEU A 37 5.27 -2.83 3.82
CA LEU A 37 5.82 -2.50 2.51
C LEU A 37 7.08 -1.65 2.63
N MET A 38 7.03 -0.62 3.48
CA MET A 38 8.18 0.27 3.71
C MET A 38 9.35 -0.44 4.40
N ASP A 39 9.10 -1.37 5.32
CA ASP A 39 10.14 -2.24 5.91
C ASP A 39 10.87 -3.04 4.84
N TRP A 40 10.13 -3.67 3.91
CA TRP A 40 10.75 -4.43 2.81
C TRP A 40 11.66 -3.57 1.94
N MET A 41 11.29 -2.32 1.66
CA MET A 41 12.12 -1.39 0.90
C MET A 41 13.35 -0.94 1.67
N ARG A 42 13.19 -0.60 2.96
CA ARG A 42 14.31 -0.22 3.84
C ARG A 42 15.35 -1.33 3.95
N ARG A 43 14.90 -2.59 3.92
CA ARG A 43 15.74 -3.79 3.97
C ARG A 43 16.29 -4.23 2.61
N GLY A 44 15.90 -3.57 1.51
CA GLY A 44 16.32 -3.94 0.15
C GLY A 44 15.76 -5.28 -0.34
N ILE A 45 14.65 -5.75 0.24
CA ILE A 45 13.94 -6.96 -0.22
C ILE A 45 13.22 -6.69 -1.54
N ILE A 46 12.67 -5.48 -1.68
CA ILE A 46 11.99 -5.00 -2.88
C ILE A 46 12.63 -3.68 -3.33
N ARG A 47 12.49 -3.34 -4.62
CA ARG A 47 13.05 -2.10 -5.18
C ARG A 47 12.19 -0.88 -4.80
N ASP A 48 12.79 0.29 -4.89
CA ASP A 48 12.27 1.61 -4.49
C ASP A 48 11.77 2.46 -5.68
N ASN A 49 11.20 1.82 -6.70
CA ASN A 49 10.46 2.50 -7.78
C ASN A 49 8.95 2.32 -7.59
N ALA A 50 8.15 3.29 -8.06
CA ALA A 50 6.72 3.29 -7.77
C ALA A 50 6.01 2.08 -8.37
N GLU A 51 6.36 1.66 -9.59
CA GLU A 51 5.72 0.54 -10.31
C GLU A 51 5.84 -0.79 -9.55
N GLN A 52 7.04 -1.13 -9.08
CA GLN A 52 7.24 -2.35 -8.30
C GLN A 52 6.61 -2.25 -6.91
N ALA A 53 6.72 -1.08 -6.27
CA ALA A 53 6.05 -0.82 -5.00
C ALA A 53 4.53 -1.00 -5.09
N ALA A 54 3.93 -0.48 -6.16
CA ALA A 54 2.52 -0.60 -6.49
C ALA A 54 2.10 -2.07 -6.66
N GLY A 55 2.90 -2.86 -7.40
CA GLY A 55 2.66 -4.30 -7.53
C GLY A 55 2.65 -5.03 -6.18
N TRP A 56 3.60 -4.71 -5.28
CA TRP A 56 3.63 -5.29 -3.94
C TRP A 56 2.47 -4.84 -3.06
N LEU A 57 2.02 -3.59 -3.19
CA LEU A 57 0.85 -3.09 -2.45
C LEU A 57 -0.43 -3.85 -2.83
N ILE A 58 -0.62 -4.16 -4.12
CA ILE A 58 -1.73 -5.00 -4.60
C ILE A 58 -1.69 -6.38 -3.94
N LEU A 59 -0.52 -7.02 -3.91
CA LEU A 59 -0.36 -8.33 -3.28
C LEU A 59 -0.64 -8.29 -1.77
N ILE A 60 -0.16 -7.26 -1.08
CA ILE A 60 -0.46 -7.06 0.35
C ILE A 60 -1.97 -6.89 0.57
N GLY A 61 -2.64 -6.06 -0.23
CA GLY A 61 -4.09 -5.89 -0.15
C GLY A 61 -4.86 -7.17 -0.46
N ALA A 62 -4.35 -7.98 -1.38
CA ALA A 62 -4.94 -9.26 -1.73
C ALA A 62 -4.83 -10.28 -0.58
N ILE A 63 -3.68 -10.31 0.11
CA ILE A 63 -3.46 -11.12 1.33
C ILE A 63 -4.37 -10.63 2.46
N GLU A 64 -4.46 -9.32 2.67
CA GLU A 64 -5.29 -8.69 3.71
C GLU A 64 -6.75 -9.16 3.60
N TYR A 65 -7.27 -9.28 2.37
CA TYR A 65 -8.65 -9.69 2.11
C TYR A 65 -8.79 -11.20 1.81
N ALA A 66 -7.73 -11.99 2.01
CA ALA A 66 -7.69 -13.42 1.72
C ALA A 66 -8.18 -13.76 0.28
N THR A 67 -7.88 -12.89 -0.67
CA THR A 67 -8.23 -13.08 -2.10
C THR A 67 -7.19 -13.87 -2.87
N ILE A 68 -5.99 -14.07 -2.29
CA ILE A 68 -4.99 -15.02 -2.77
C ILE A 68 -5.39 -16.42 -2.26
N PRO A 69 -5.57 -17.42 -3.13
CA PRO A 69 -5.85 -18.78 -2.70
C PRO A 69 -4.78 -19.35 -1.77
N GLU A 70 -5.19 -20.02 -0.70
CA GLU A 70 -4.31 -20.54 0.37
C GLU A 70 -3.17 -21.45 -0.16
N TYR A 71 -3.41 -22.18 -1.24
CA TYR A 71 -2.40 -23.05 -1.87
C TYR A 71 -1.25 -22.29 -2.55
N GLU A 72 -1.37 -20.98 -2.76
CA GLU A 72 -0.32 -20.12 -3.32
C GLU A 72 0.62 -19.56 -2.23
N LEU A 73 0.25 -19.70 -0.95
CA LEU A 73 1.01 -19.19 0.20
C LEU A 73 1.87 -20.26 0.89
N GLU A 74 1.58 -21.55 0.68
CA GLU A 74 2.33 -22.68 1.23
C GLU A 74 3.62 -22.94 0.43
N PRO A 75 4.80 -23.08 1.09
CA PRO A 75 6.03 -23.46 0.44
C PRO A 75 5.98 -24.96 0.06
N ASN A 76 5.35 -25.27 -1.07
CA ASN A 76 5.37 -26.62 -1.62
C ASN A 76 6.72 -26.87 -2.33
N ASP A 77 7.37 -28.01 -2.00
CA ASP A 77 8.69 -28.49 -2.47
C ASP A 77 8.86 -28.67 -3.99
N LYS A 78 7.95 -28.14 -4.82
CA LYS A 78 7.98 -28.25 -6.27
C LYS A 78 7.88 -26.87 -6.89
N ALA A 79 9.03 -26.22 -7.05
CA ALA A 79 9.17 -24.91 -7.66
C ALA A 79 8.52 -24.76 -9.06
N TRP A 80 8.23 -25.86 -9.76
CA TRP A 80 7.52 -25.88 -11.04
C TRP A 80 5.97 -25.86 -10.93
N LYS A 81 5.40 -26.01 -9.73
CA LYS A 81 3.98 -25.77 -9.43
C LYS A 81 3.70 -24.35 -8.92
N ARG A 82 4.74 -23.52 -8.80
CA ARG A 82 4.70 -22.18 -8.22
C ARG A 82 3.90 -21.16 -9.05
N TYR A 83 3.70 -21.47 -10.33
CA TYR A 83 2.90 -20.67 -11.25
C TYR A 83 1.80 -21.58 -11.78
N GLY A 84 0.54 -21.17 -11.60
CA GLY A 84 -0.60 -21.87 -12.17
C GLY A 84 -0.52 -21.90 -13.71
N LEU A 85 -1.13 -22.91 -14.32
CA LEU A 85 -1.32 -22.94 -15.77
C LEU A 85 -2.32 -21.83 -16.12
N ILE A 86 -1.94 -20.89 -16.98
CA ILE A 86 -2.79 -19.74 -17.33
C ILE A 86 -4.15 -20.19 -17.90
N GLU A 87 -4.15 -21.34 -18.58
CA GLU A 87 -5.33 -21.99 -19.16
C GLU A 87 -6.31 -22.53 -18.12
N THR A 88 -5.89 -22.60 -16.85
CA THR A 88 -6.69 -23.09 -15.72
C THR A 88 -7.24 -21.97 -14.84
N ILE A 89 -6.88 -20.72 -15.12
CA ILE A 89 -7.41 -19.55 -14.41
C ILE A 89 -8.90 -19.43 -14.76
N LYS A 90 -9.74 -19.44 -13.72
CA LYS A 90 -11.19 -19.17 -13.87
C LYS A 90 -11.42 -17.69 -14.08
N ASP A 91 -12.49 -17.36 -14.80
CA ASP A 91 -12.93 -15.97 -14.93
C ASP A 91 -13.11 -15.33 -13.54
N PRO A 92 -12.68 -14.08 -13.36
CA PRO A 92 -12.84 -13.38 -12.09
C PRO A 92 -14.34 -13.17 -11.82
N THR A 93 -14.81 -13.68 -10.69
CA THR A 93 -16.20 -13.49 -10.24
C THR A 93 -16.37 -12.25 -9.38
N ASP A 94 -15.26 -11.61 -9.01
CA ASP A 94 -15.20 -10.44 -8.12
C ASP A 94 -13.91 -9.65 -8.39
N TRP A 95 -13.86 -8.40 -7.95
CA TRP A 95 -12.69 -7.54 -8.04
C TRP A 95 -11.53 -8.09 -7.19
N LYS A 96 -10.33 -8.18 -7.78
CA LYS A 96 -9.20 -8.93 -7.19
C LYS A 96 -8.01 -8.09 -6.73
N CYS A 97 -8.08 -6.76 -6.79
CA CYS A 97 -6.97 -5.93 -6.32
C CYS A 97 -6.85 -5.87 -4.78
N GLY A 98 -7.71 -6.59 -4.06
CA GLY A 98 -7.74 -6.61 -2.60
C GLY A 98 -8.10 -5.25 -2.01
N ALA A 99 -7.48 -4.88 -0.90
CA ALA A 99 -7.75 -3.64 -0.18
C ALA A 99 -7.31 -2.34 -0.90
N TYR A 100 -6.40 -2.43 -1.89
CA TYR A 100 -5.80 -1.26 -2.55
C TYR A 100 -6.06 -1.32 -4.07
N GLU A 101 -6.98 -0.48 -4.54
CA GLU A 101 -7.34 -0.39 -5.94
C GLU A 101 -6.48 0.66 -6.66
N PRO A 102 -5.79 0.35 -7.77
CA PRO A 102 -5.13 1.36 -8.58
C PRO A 102 -6.14 2.41 -9.05
N ALA A 103 -5.81 3.68 -8.86
CA ALA A 103 -6.67 4.80 -9.22
C ALA A 103 -6.00 5.69 -10.26
N THR A 104 -6.78 6.21 -11.19
CA THR A 104 -6.29 7.14 -12.22
C THR A 104 -6.15 8.57 -11.71
N CYS A 105 -6.73 8.88 -10.55
CA CYS A 105 -6.72 10.21 -9.99
C CYS A 105 -6.89 10.17 -8.45
N ARG A 106 -6.78 11.36 -7.85
CA ARG A 106 -7.14 11.55 -6.44
C ARG A 106 -8.65 11.73 -6.31
N HIS A 107 -9.24 10.98 -5.39
CA HIS A 107 -10.67 11.00 -5.12
C HIS A 107 -11.00 12.10 -4.12
N GLY A 108 -12.15 12.77 -4.32
CA GLY A 108 -12.61 13.84 -3.43
C GLY A 108 -13.32 13.34 -2.17
N ASP A 109 -13.70 12.08 -2.11
CA ASP A 109 -14.53 11.49 -1.05
C ASP A 109 -13.71 10.66 -0.04
N ILE A 110 -12.44 11.02 0.16
CA ILE A 110 -11.56 10.37 1.13
C ILE A 110 -11.60 11.09 2.48
N GLU A 111 -11.39 10.35 3.57
CA GLU A 111 -11.14 10.95 4.89
C GLU A 111 -9.64 10.92 5.27
N PHE A 112 -8.86 10.05 4.64
CA PHE A 112 -7.42 9.93 4.87
C PHE A 112 -6.61 9.89 3.58
N LEU A 113 -5.46 10.56 3.59
CA LEU A 113 -4.44 10.49 2.55
C LEU A 113 -3.13 9.96 3.13
N TYR A 114 -2.67 8.82 2.61
CA TYR A 114 -1.37 8.25 2.89
C TYR A 114 -0.39 8.60 1.77
N ILE A 115 0.80 9.06 2.12
CA ILE A 115 1.89 9.31 1.17
C ILE A 115 3.07 8.42 1.57
N LEU A 116 3.44 7.51 0.67
CA LEU A 116 4.63 6.68 0.77
C LEU A 116 5.71 7.33 -0.09
N ASP A 117 6.68 7.98 0.56
CA ASP A 117 7.84 8.55 -0.13
C ASP A 117 8.93 7.48 -0.21
N LEU A 118 9.18 6.95 -1.41
CA LEU A 118 10.14 5.86 -1.59
C LEU A 118 11.59 6.33 -1.51
N LYS A 119 11.85 7.59 -1.86
CA LYS A 119 13.18 8.19 -1.81
C LYS A 119 13.61 8.45 -0.37
N GLU A 120 12.74 9.09 0.40
CA GLU A 120 12.96 9.38 1.82
C GLU A 120 12.63 8.18 2.72
N LYS A 121 11.98 7.16 2.18
CA LYS A 121 11.52 5.95 2.88
C LYS A 121 10.63 6.27 4.07
N THR A 122 9.67 7.17 3.87
CA THR A 122 8.74 7.65 4.91
C THR A 122 7.29 7.38 4.54
N ILE A 123 6.44 7.33 5.57
CA ILE A 123 4.99 7.28 5.42
C ILE A 123 4.43 8.51 6.13
N SER A 124 3.61 9.28 5.43
CA SER A 124 2.84 10.38 6.01
C SER A 124 1.35 10.07 5.92
N CYS A 125 0.57 10.48 6.91
CA CYS A 125 -0.88 10.34 6.92
C CYS A 125 -1.51 11.69 7.24
N TYR A 126 -2.53 12.07 6.45
CA TYR A 126 -3.26 13.32 6.59
C TYR A 126 -4.75 13.02 6.69
N THR A 127 -5.45 13.72 7.56
CA THR A 127 -6.91 13.78 7.56
C THR A 127 -7.36 14.81 6.53
N THR A 128 -8.29 14.43 5.66
CA THR A 128 -8.88 15.34 4.69
C THR A 128 -10.16 15.90 5.29
N HIS A 129 -10.05 17.00 6.03
CA HIS A 129 -11.23 17.78 6.41
C HIS A 129 -11.79 18.45 5.15
N PHE A 130 -12.95 17.96 4.71
CA PHE A 130 -13.60 18.47 3.51
C PHE A 130 -14.45 19.70 3.88
N ASP A 131 -13.80 20.84 4.06
CA ASP A 131 -14.47 22.10 4.45
C ASP A 131 -15.07 22.85 3.23
N GLY A 132 -15.13 22.20 2.06
CA GLY A 132 -15.72 22.78 0.85
C GLY A 132 -14.88 23.87 0.18
N VAL A 133 -13.68 24.18 0.68
CA VAL A 133 -12.79 25.20 0.09
C VAL A 133 -11.33 24.76 0.15
N GLY A 134 -10.86 24.13 -0.93
CA GLY A 134 -9.42 23.87 -1.13
C GLY A 134 -8.82 22.80 -0.22
N PHE A 135 -7.75 22.18 -0.72
CA PHE A 135 -7.03 21.12 -0.01
C PHE A 135 -6.36 21.65 1.26
N PRO A 136 -6.21 20.78 2.29
CA PRO A 136 -5.57 21.15 3.54
C PRO A 136 -4.17 21.72 3.32
N ASP A 137 -3.95 22.87 3.93
CA ASP A 137 -2.68 23.58 3.94
C ASP A 137 -1.62 22.70 4.63
N LYS A 138 -0.42 22.58 4.04
CA LYS A 138 0.64 21.63 4.44
C LYS A 138 1.05 21.71 5.92
N GLU A 139 0.66 22.77 6.62
CA GLU A 139 1.03 23.05 8.00
C GLU A 139 -0.05 22.74 9.04
N LYS A 140 -1.34 22.65 8.68
CA LYS A 140 -2.43 22.63 9.68
C LYS A 140 -2.99 21.25 10.07
N ASP A 141 -2.85 20.25 9.20
CA ASP A 141 -3.49 18.92 9.39
C ASP A 141 -2.50 17.75 9.48
N LYS A 142 -1.32 17.99 10.06
CA LYS A 142 -0.33 16.94 10.32
C LYS A 142 -0.76 16.07 11.51
N LEU A 143 -1.38 14.92 11.23
CA LEU A 143 -1.32 13.79 12.16
C LEU A 143 0.09 13.18 12.14
N GLN A 144 0.52 12.72 13.31
CA GLN A 144 1.90 12.52 13.71
C GLN A 144 2.75 11.67 12.74
N PHE A 145 3.99 12.12 12.53
CA PHE A 145 5.06 11.29 11.98
C PHE A 145 5.24 10.05 12.86
N VAL A 146 5.04 8.86 12.29
CA VAL A 146 5.51 7.62 12.91
C VAL A 146 6.81 7.24 12.21
N ASP A 147 7.89 7.90 12.60
CA ASP A 147 9.23 7.47 12.23
C ASP A 147 9.67 6.35 13.18
N THR A 148 9.35 5.10 12.84
CA THR A 148 9.97 3.94 13.49
C THR A 148 11.32 3.64 12.84
N ALA A 149 12.21 4.62 12.80
CA ALA A 149 13.60 4.43 12.40
C ALA A 149 14.51 4.25 13.63
N GLU A 150 14.24 3.22 14.43
CA GLU A 150 15.35 2.47 15.03
C GLU A 150 15.35 1.09 14.37
N ASN A 151 16.23 0.92 13.38
CA ASN A 151 16.51 -0.36 12.76
C ASN A 151 17.17 -1.28 13.80
N PRO A 152 16.48 -2.29 14.38
CA PRO A 152 17.03 -3.13 15.44
C PRO A 152 18.09 -4.11 14.91
N TRP A 153 18.41 -4.06 13.61
CA TRP A 153 19.37 -4.93 12.92
C TRP A 153 20.66 -4.21 12.49
N LYS A 154 20.83 -2.92 12.81
CA LYS A 154 22.15 -2.25 12.75
C LYS A 154 23.06 -2.83 13.85
N GLY A 155 23.69 -3.98 13.60
CA GLY A 155 24.65 -4.58 14.54
C GLY A 155 24.92 -6.07 14.41
N LYS A 156 24.35 -6.76 13.42
CA LYS A 156 24.69 -8.17 13.15
C LYS A 156 25.27 -8.30 11.75
N SER A 157 26.54 -7.90 11.63
CA SER A 157 27.47 -8.40 10.60
C SER A 157 28.26 -9.56 11.20
#